data_AF-A0AAX3XE88-F1
#
_entry.id   AF-A0AAX3XE88-F1
#
_cell.length_a   1.000
_cell.length_b   1.000
_cell.length_c   1.000
_cell.angle_alpha   90.00
_cell.angle_beta   90.00
_cell.angle_gamma   90.00
#
_symmetry.space_group_name_H-M   'P 1'
#
loop_
_entity.id
_entity.type
_entity.pdbx_description
1 polymer ?
#
loop_
_entity_poly.entity_id
_entity_poly.type
_entity_poly.pdbx_seq_one_letter_code
_entity_poly.pdbx_strand_id
1 'polypeptide(L)' 'MEKPEKNTPVVRLTKPQTAAIEQLAEEERRTISNMTHVLLEEALNARGIFLKPDRGWKR' A
#
# COMPACT_ATOMS: atom_id res chain seq x y z
N MET A 1 -9.44 25.71 5.85
CA MET A 1 -9.34 24.25 6.12
C MET A 1 -8.14 23.74 5.36
N GLU A 2 -7.00 23.58 6.03
CA GLU A 2 -5.85 22.91 5.44
C GLU A 2 -6.21 21.43 5.28
N LYS A 3 -6.17 20.92 4.05
CA LYS A 3 -6.32 19.49 3.81
C LYS A 3 -5.09 18.82 4.42
N PRO A 4 -5.24 17.79 5.27
CA PRO A 4 -4.08 17.06 5.77
C PRO A 4 -3.33 16.53 4.55
N GLU A 5 -2.07 16.93 4.39
CA GLU A 5 -1.20 16.39 3.36
C GLU A 5 -1.14 14.88 3.59
N LYS A 6 -1.75 14.12 2.68
CA LYS A 6 -1.66 12.66 2.71
C LYS A 6 -0.20 12.31 2.46
N ASN A 7 0.54 12.05 3.54
CA ASN A 7 1.94 11.69 3.50
C ASN A 7 2.05 10.26 2.96
N THR A 8 1.85 10.11 1.66
CA THR A 8 1.83 8.81 0.98
C THR A 8 3.27 8.39 0.78
N PRO A 9 3.74 7.31 1.41
CA PRO A 9 5.13 6.89 1.27
C PRO A 9 5.43 6.55 -0.19
N VAL A 10 6.52 7.12 -0.73
CA VAL A 10 6.99 6.81 -2.08
C VAL A 10 7.72 5.47 -2.05
N VAL A 11 7.09 4.43 -2.59
CA VAL A 11 7.69 3.10 -2.71
C VAL A 11 8.38 2.98 -4.07
N ARG A 12 9.68 2.69 -4.06
CA ARG A 12 10.43 2.38 -5.29
C ARG A 12 10.43 0.88 -5.52
N LEU A 13 9.82 0.47 -6.62
CA LEU A 13 9.76 -0.92 -7.05
C LEU A 13 10.73 -1.16 -8.21
N THR A 14 11.25 -2.38 -8.30
CA THR A 14 11.96 -2.83 -9.50
C THR A 14 10.96 -3.10 -10.63
N LYS A 15 11.42 -3.05 -11.90
CA LYS A 15 10.55 -3.34 -13.06
C LYS A 15 9.78 -4.68 -12.94
N PRO A 16 10.39 -5.79 -12.50
CA PRO A 16 9.66 -7.05 -12.34
C PRO A 16 8.58 -6.99 -11.24
N GLN A 17 8.85 -6.29 -10.13
CA GLN A 17 7.87 -6.12 -9.07
C GLN A 17 6.69 -5.26 -9.53
N THR A 18 6.95 -4.20 -10.30
CA THR A 18 5.87 -3.37 -10.86
C THR A 18 4.95 -4.20 -11.75
N ALA A 19 5.50 -4.99 -12.69
CA ALA A 19 4.70 -5.82 -13.59
C ALA A 19 3.86 -6.86 -12.84
N ALA A 20 4.43 -7.51 -11.82
CA ALA A 20 3.72 -8.49 -11.00
C ALA A 20 2.57 -7.84 -10.20
N ILE A 21 2.80 -6.66 -9.62
CA ILE A 21 1.77 -5.94 -8.86
C ILE A 21 0.67 -5.41 -9.78
N GLU A 22 1.01 -4.94 -10.98
CA GLU A 22 0.04 -4.51 -11.99
C GLU A 22 -0.91 -5.64 -12.37
N GLN A 23 -0.36 -6.83 -12.68
CA GLN A 23 -1.15 -8.02 -12.99
C GLN A 23 -2.07 -8.40 -11.82
N LEU A 24 -1.53 -8.45 -10.59
CA LEU A 24 -2.32 -8.81 -9.41
C LEU A 24 -3.42 -7.78 -9.12
N ALA A 25 -3.13 -6.50 -9.31
CA ALA A 25 -4.11 -5.43 -9.14
C ALA A 25 -5.26 -5.56 -10.15
N GLU A 26 -4.97 -5.95 -11.39
CA GLU A 26 -6.00 -6.23 -12.41
C GLU A 26 -6.86 -7.44 -12.03
N GLU A 27 -6.23 -8.55 -11.64
CA GLU A 27 -6.91 -9.79 -11.22
C GLU A 27 -7.86 -9.54 -10.04
N GLU A 28 -7.44 -8.74 -9.05
CA GLU A 28 -8.25 -8.40 -7.89
C GLU A 28 -9.18 -7.19 -8.07
N ARG A 29 -9.20 -6.57 -9.25
CA ARG A 29 -9.96 -5.34 -9.54
C ARG A 29 -9.66 -4.21 -8.53
N ARG A 30 -8.39 -4.06 -8.17
CA ARG A 30 -7.89 -3.00 -7.27
C ARG A 30 -7.00 -2.03 -8.04
N THR A 31 -6.75 -0.86 -7.45
CA THR A 31 -5.71 0.03 -7.98
C THR A 31 -4.32 -0.49 -7.60
N ILE A 32 -3.32 -0.22 -8.43
CA ILE A 32 -1.90 -0.57 -8.16
C ILE A 32 -1.45 -0.02 -6.81
N SER A 33 -1.85 1.22 -6.48
CA SER A 33 -1.53 1.85 -5.18
C SER A 33 -2.12 1.09 -4.00
N ASN A 34 -3.40 0.70 -4.08
CA ASN A 34 -4.05 -0.09 -3.03
C ASN A 34 -3.41 -1.48 -2.91
N MET A 35 -3.11 -2.13 -4.04
CA MET A 35 -2.47 -3.45 -4.04
C MET A 35 -1.08 -3.39 -3.41
N THR A 36 -0.28 -2.40 -3.78
CA THR A 36 1.05 -2.15 -3.21
C THR A 36 0.96 -1.93 -1.69
N HIS A 37 -0.07 -1.21 -1.23
CA HIS A 37 -0.30 -0.98 0.20
C HIS A 37 -0.63 -2.28 0.94
N VAL A 38 -1.54 -3.10 0.41
CA VAL A 38 -1.93 -4.40 1.00
C VAL A 38 -0.72 -5.32 1.11
N LEU A 39 0.03 -5.50 0.02
CA LEU A 39 1.21 -6.36 0.00
C LEU A 39 2.29 -5.89 0.97
N LEU A 40 2.48 -4.57 1.11
CA LEU A 40 3.41 -4.00 2.06
C LEU A 40 2.96 -4.26 3.50
N GLU A 41 1.68 -4.07 3.80
CA GLU A 41 1.10 -4.32 5.13
C GLU A 41 1.25 -5.80 5.51
N GLU A 42 0.92 -6.72 4.61
CA GLU A 42 1.08 -8.17 4.82
C GLU A 42 2.54 -8.55 5.07
N ALA A 43 3.48 -8.03 4.27
CA ALA A 43 4.90 -8.32 4.42
C ALA A 43 5.48 -7.80 5.76
N LEU A 44 5.00 -6.65 6.24
CA LEU A 44 5.38 -6.10 7.54
C LEU A 44 4.75 -6.89 8.68
N ASN A 45 3.46 -7.24 8.58
CA ASN A 45 2.75 -8.04 9.56
C ASN A 45 3.40 -9.42 9.73
N ALA A 46 3.83 -10.07 8.64
CA ALA A 46 4.57 -11.33 8.67
C ALA A 46 5.90 -11.24 9.44
N ARG A 47 6.46 -10.04 9.61
CA ARG A 47 7.66 -9.75 10.40
C ARG A 47 7.35 -9.24 11.81
N GLY A 48 6.08 -9.22 12.21
CA GLY A 48 5.63 -8.64 13.49
C GLY A 48 5.71 -7.12 13.53
N ILE A 49 5.83 -6.46 12.37
CA ILE A 49 5.85 -5.00 12.25
C ILE A 49 4.44 -4.55 11.85
N PHE A 50 3.74 -3.92 12.77
CA PHE A 50 2.40 -3.42 12.52
C PHE A 50 2.49 -1.95 12.13
N LEU A 51 2.07 -1.63 10.90
CA LEU A 51 1.80 -0.25 10.52
C LEU A 51 0.65 0.23 11.43
N LYS A 52 0.95 1.11 12.39
CA LYS A 52 -0.11 1.72 13.20
C LYS A 52 -1.09 2.37 12.22
N PRO A 53 -2.41 2.17 12.38
CA PRO A 53 -3.36 2.96 11.63
C PRO A 53 -3.03 4.41 11.94
N ASP A 54 -2.68 5.16 10.91
CA ASP A 54 -2.52 6.59 11.02
C ASP A 54 -3.80 7.10 11.67
N ARG A 55 -3.68 7.84 12.78
CA ARG A 55 -4.80 8.25 13.62
C ARG A 55 -5.79 9.05 12.76
N GLY A 56 -6.78 8.41 12.15
CA GLY A 56 -7.64 9.13 11.22
C GLY A 56 -8.72 8.32 10.49
N TRP A 57 -8.52 7.02 10.24
CA TRP A 57 -9.60 6.22 9.63
C TRP A 57 -10.58 5.74 10.70
N LYS A 58 -11.49 6.63 11.12
CA LYS A 58 -12.68 6.22 11.88
C LYS A 58 -13.52 5.29 11.00
N ARG A 59 -13.94 4.16 11.60
CA ARG A 59 -15.06 3.33 11.16
C ARG A 59 -16.32 4.18 10.96
#